data_AF-A0A6P4JQB8-F1
#
_entry.id   AF-A0A6P4JQB8-F1
#
_cell.length_a   1.000
_cell.length_b   1.000
_cell.length_c   1.000
_cell.angle_alpha   90.00
_cell.angle_beta   90.00
_cell.angle_gamma   90.00
#
_symmetry.space_group_name_H-M   'P 1'
#
loop_
_entity.id
_entity.type
_entity.pdbx_description
1 polymer ?
#
loop_
_entity_poly.entity_id
_entity_poly.type
_entity_poly.pdbx_seq_one_letter_code
_entity_poly.pdbx_strand_id
1 'polypeptide(L)'
;MVAQLLVIILLSLTWCSKSLQAVNRTDINGTLVASMATHLSGNPVDLDIWTEKMSRELEEEQQKQLAWNVPWLKVLQKERVGLVKLQNQLKPNNSLKLRLWLSFYFHLRRSRSLNNILLANFALELKELRRSQPEKWSYYLQNMLQALPRPLRILTQSRWLCLQHKKEMFYVTSGYHLELGANGDCSLWRVEEVKQDYLLLLVNSCNEERYFFINILEDYQGSYQLLRPTSYMNNTFCVSKGVAYFREISQVSEGDMGCRWQLNDCSYLPSRLLGVK
;
A
#
# COMPACT_ATOMS: atom_id res chain seq x y z
N MET A 1 -27.24 39.52 -58.40
CA MET A 1 -28.02 38.61 -57.52
C MET A 1 -27.22 37.35 -57.13
N VAL A 2 -25.95 37.50 -56.70
CA VAL A 2 -25.15 36.39 -56.13
C VAL A 2 -24.45 36.80 -54.82
N ALA A 3 -24.41 38.11 -54.50
CA ALA A 3 -23.76 38.63 -53.30
C ALA A 3 -24.66 38.72 -52.06
N GLN A 4 -25.97 38.52 -52.16
CA GLN A 4 -26.90 38.60 -51.02
C GLN A 4 -27.24 37.25 -50.37
N LEU A 5 -26.83 36.13 -50.98
CA LEU A 5 -27.10 34.78 -50.46
C LEU A 5 -26.03 34.26 -49.47
N LEU A 6 -24.83 34.84 -49.47
CA LEU A 6 -23.74 34.41 -48.58
C LEU A 6 -23.83 35.00 -47.16
N VAL A 7 -24.58 36.09 -46.96
CA VAL A 7 -24.71 36.75 -45.65
C VAL A 7 -25.74 36.04 -44.75
N ILE A 8 -26.76 35.41 -45.33
CA ILE A 8 -27.81 34.69 -44.58
C ILE A 8 -27.31 33.32 -44.07
N ILE A 9 -26.34 32.71 -44.74
CA ILE A 9 -25.75 31.43 -44.32
C ILE A 9 -24.68 31.62 -43.23
N LEU A 10 -24.03 32.79 -43.19
CA LEU A 10 -23.05 33.12 -42.14
C LEU A 10 -23.70 33.61 -40.84
N LEU A 11 -24.94 34.10 -40.87
CA LEU A 11 -25.69 34.56 -39.69
C LEU A 11 -26.61 33.49 -39.07
N SER A 12 -26.82 32.34 -39.71
CA SER A 12 -27.58 31.21 -39.15
C SER A 12 -26.73 30.22 -38.36
N LEU A 13 -25.41 30.42 -38.30
CA LEU A 13 -24.47 29.60 -37.51
C LEU A 13 -24.17 30.17 -36.11
N THR A 14 -24.82 31.27 -35.72
CA THR A 14 -24.83 31.76 -34.34
C THR A 14 -26.09 31.28 -33.62
N TRP A 15 -26.23 30.00 -33.24
CA TRP A 15 -27.24 29.59 -32.24
C TRP A 15 -27.16 28.14 -31.73
N CYS A 16 -25.95 27.66 -31.45
CA CYS A 16 -25.80 26.47 -30.59
C CYS A 16 -24.56 26.47 -29.69
N SER A 17 -23.96 27.64 -29.47
CA SER A 17 -23.03 27.83 -28.37
C SER A 17 -23.85 28.05 -27.11
N LYS A 18 -24.16 26.93 -26.43
CA LYS A 18 -24.47 26.93 -25.00
C LYS A 18 -23.50 27.90 -24.33
N SER A 19 -24.01 28.77 -23.48
CA SER A 19 -23.19 29.57 -22.59
C SER A 19 -22.28 28.60 -21.84
N LEU A 20 -21.03 28.50 -22.29
CA LEU A 20 -19.94 28.04 -21.47
C LEU A 20 -19.92 29.05 -20.33
N GLN A 21 -20.63 28.72 -19.24
CA GLN A 21 -20.27 29.22 -17.94
C GLN A 21 -18.81 28.81 -17.79
N ALA A 22 -17.92 29.77 -18.07
CA ALA A 22 -16.57 29.74 -17.58
C ALA A 22 -16.71 29.73 -16.06
N VAL A 23 -16.89 28.53 -15.50
CA VAL A 23 -16.78 28.28 -14.07
C VAL A 23 -15.36 28.74 -13.73
N ASN A 24 -15.34 29.84 -12.99
CA ASN A 24 -14.19 30.66 -12.68
C ASN A 24 -13.05 29.78 -12.16
N ARG A 25 -12.05 29.48 -12.99
CA ARG A 25 -10.90 28.58 -12.69
C ARG A 25 -10.08 29.03 -11.47
N THR A 26 -10.31 30.24 -10.96
CA THR A 26 -9.55 30.87 -9.87
C THR A 26 -10.27 30.86 -8.52
N ASP A 27 -11.61 30.81 -8.46
CA ASP A 27 -12.37 30.82 -7.18
C ASP A 27 -12.68 29.42 -6.62
N ILE A 28 -12.59 28.40 -7.47
CA ILE A 28 -12.74 26.98 -7.13
C ILE A 28 -11.67 26.56 -6.11
N ASN A 29 -10.45 27.09 -6.22
CA ASN A 29 -9.33 26.61 -5.41
C ASN A 29 -9.37 27.06 -3.93
N GLY A 30 -9.85 28.26 -3.61
CA GLY A 30 -9.88 28.71 -2.22
C GLY A 30 -10.99 28.05 -1.40
N THR A 31 -12.21 28.06 -1.96
CA THR A 31 -13.43 27.59 -1.28
C THR A 31 -13.47 26.07 -1.14
N LEU A 32 -13.11 25.32 -2.18
CA LEU A 32 -13.07 23.85 -2.10
C LEU A 32 -11.93 23.35 -1.23
N VAL A 33 -10.75 24.00 -1.25
CA VAL A 33 -9.65 23.61 -0.36
C VAL A 33 -10.02 23.85 1.11
N ALA A 34 -10.68 24.96 1.41
CA ALA A 34 -11.19 25.23 2.75
C ALA A 34 -12.26 24.21 3.18
N SER A 35 -13.23 23.91 2.30
CA SER A 35 -14.26 22.90 2.54
C SER A 35 -13.65 21.51 2.78
N MET A 36 -12.69 21.10 1.95
CA MET A 36 -11.96 19.85 2.11
C MET A 36 -11.24 19.77 3.46
N ALA A 37 -10.56 20.84 3.88
CA ALA A 37 -9.89 20.88 5.17
C ALA A 37 -10.87 20.65 6.33
N THR A 38 -12.05 21.26 6.28
CA THR A 38 -13.12 21.01 7.26
C THR A 38 -13.57 19.55 7.27
N HIS A 39 -13.75 18.92 6.10
CA HIS A 39 -14.16 17.52 6.02
C HIS A 39 -13.07 16.55 6.49
N LEU A 40 -11.79 16.82 6.21
CA LEU A 40 -10.67 15.98 6.64
C LEU A 40 -10.54 15.87 8.16
N SER A 41 -10.99 16.89 8.86
CA SER A 41 -10.96 16.93 10.32
C SER A 41 -12.29 16.60 10.98
N GLY A 42 -13.33 16.49 10.16
CA GLY A 42 -14.69 16.16 10.58
C GLY A 42 -14.91 14.67 10.82
N ASN A 43 -16.18 14.28 10.74
CA ASN A 43 -16.61 12.90 10.87
C ASN A 43 -16.22 12.08 9.61
N PRO A 44 -15.67 10.87 9.75
CA PRO A 44 -15.41 9.97 8.62
C PRO A 44 -16.58 9.83 7.64
N VAL A 45 -17.82 9.74 8.12
CA VAL A 45 -19.00 9.55 7.25
C VAL A 45 -19.21 10.75 6.34
N ASP A 46 -19.04 11.97 6.87
CA ASP A 46 -19.21 13.20 6.11
C ASP A 46 -18.10 13.36 5.07
N LEU A 47 -16.88 12.96 5.40
CA LEU A 47 -15.76 12.91 4.47
C LEU A 47 -16.03 11.93 3.33
N ASP A 48 -16.60 10.75 3.61
CA ASP A 48 -16.90 9.74 2.61
C ASP A 48 -17.96 10.24 1.63
N ILE A 49 -19.06 10.81 2.13
CA ILE A 49 -20.13 11.38 1.30
C ILE A 49 -19.58 12.53 0.45
N TRP A 50 -18.81 13.43 1.06
CA TRP A 50 -18.25 14.58 0.35
C TRP A 50 -17.24 14.14 -0.72
N THR A 51 -16.32 13.23 -0.40
CA THR A 51 -15.32 12.75 -1.37
C THR A 51 -15.96 11.98 -2.53
N GLU A 52 -17.03 11.24 -2.27
CA GLU A 52 -17.78 10.54 -3.32
C GLU A 52 -18.47 11.54 -4.26
N LYS A 53 -19.16 12.54 -3.71
CA LYS A 53 -19.79 13.61 -4.49
C LYS A 53 -18.76 14.35 -5.35
N MET A 54 -17.68 14.83 -4.73
CA MET A 54 -16.63 15.58 -5.43
C MET A 54 -15.89 14.73 -6.46
N SER A 55 -15.74 13.43 -6.24
CA SER A 55 -15.14 12.52 -7.23
C SER A 55 -15.96 12.43 -8.52
N ARG A 56 -17.28 12.63 -8.45
CA ARG A 56 -18.19 12.62 -9.61
C ARG A 56 -18.30 13.98 -10.29
N GLU A 57 -18.26 15.06 -9.50
CA GLU A 57 -18.44 16.42 -10.00
C GLU A 57 -17.15 17.04 -10.57
N LEU A 58 -15.99 16.67 -10.04
CA LEU A 58 -14.72 17.25 -10.43
C LEU A 58 -14.02 16.43 -11.51
N GLU A 59 -13.44 17.10 -12.49
CA GLU A 59 -12.54 16.50 -13.45
C GLU A 59 -11.25 15.99 -12.78
N GLU A 60 -10.55 15.08 -13.45
CA GLU A 60 -9.34 14.46 -12.92
C GLU A 60 -8.28 15.48 -12.47
N GLU A 61 -8.05 16.52 -13.28
CA GLU A 61 -7.08 17.58 -12.98
C GLU A 61 -7.51 18.44 -11.80
N GLN A 62 -8.81 18.70 -11.64
CA GLN A 62 -9.33 19.43 -10.48
C GLN A 62 -9.15 18.61 -9.19
N GLN A 63 -9.42 17.31 -9.24
CA GLN A 63 -9.17 16.41 -8.10
C GLN A 63 -7.68 16.35 -7.73
N LYS A 64 -6.78 16.33 -8.73
CA LYS A 64 -5.32 16.43 -8.49
C LYS A 64 -4.96 17.73 -7.79
N GLN A 65 -5.39 18.86 -8.34
CA GLN A 65 -5.10 20.18 -7.76
C GLN A 65 -5.62 20.28 -6.33
N LEU A 66 -6.85 19.84 -6.08
CA LEU A 66 -7.45 19.84 -4.76
C LEU A 66 -6.64 19.00 -3.76
N ALA A 67 -6.33 17.76 -4.12
CA ALA A 67 -5.60 16.86 -3.23
C ALA A 67 -4.16 17.29 -2.95
N TRP A 68 -3.46 17.88 -3.92
CA TRP A 68 -2.08 18.34 -3.74
C TRP A 68 -1.96 19.69 -3.03
N ASN A 69 -3.03 20.48 -2.99
CA ASN A 69 -3.08 21.78 -2.31
C ASN A 69 -3.69 21.71 -0.89
N VAL A 70 -3.88 20.50 -0.33
CA VAL A 70 -4.32 20.34 1.07
C VAL A 70 -3.33 21.04 2.00
N PRO A 71 -3.77 21.95 2.89
CA PRO A 71 -2.92 22.59 3.86
C PRO A 71 -2.66 21.66 5.06
N TRP A 72 -2.01 20.53 4.82
CA TRP A 72 -1.83 19.44 5.79
C TRP A 72 -1.29 19.91 7.15
N LEU A 73 -0.34 20.85 7.16
CA LEU A 73 0.18 21.42 8.40
C LEU A 73 -0.93 22.03 9.28
N LYS A 74 -1.84 22.80 8.67
CA LYS A 74 -2.96 23.42 9.38
C LYS A 74 -3.96 22.38 9.87
N VAL A 75 -4.32 21.41 9.01
CA VAL A 75 -5.24 20.30 9.32
C VAL A 75 -4.71 19.49 10.52
N LEU A 76 -3.43 19.11 10.49
CA LEU A 76 -2.82 18.30 11.54
C LEU A 76 -2.62 19.06 12.86
N GLN A 77 -2.26 20.35 12.81
CA GLN A 77 -1.98 21.14 14.01
C GLN A 77 -3.25 21.66 14.72
N LYS A 78 -4.21 22.20 13.96
CA LYS A 78 -5.40 22.83 14.57
C LYS A 78 -6.33 21.81 15.19
N GLU A 79 -6.40 20.61 14.62
CA GLU A 79 -7.54 19.72 14.87
C GLU A 79 -7.16 18.46 15.64
N ARG A 80 -5.89 18.35 16.07
CA ARG A 80 -5.32 17.23 16.86
C ARG A 80 -5.72 15.85 16.30
N VAL A 81 -5.89 15.75 14.98
CA VAL A 81 -6.28 14.50 14.33
C VAL A 81 -5.11 13.54 14.38
N GLY A 82 -5.31 12.37 15.01
CA GLY A 82 -4.29 11.33 15.04
C GLY A 82 -3.95 10.84 13.62
N LEU A 83 -2.66 10.79 13.28
CA LEU A 83 -2.21 10.45 11.93
C LEU A 83 -2.75 9.11 11.42
N VAL A 84 -2.81 8.10 12.28
CA VAL A 84 -3.34 6.77 11.95
C VAL A 84 -4.85 6.82 11.69
N LYS A 85 -5.60 7.60 12.48
CA LYS A 85 -7.04 7.80 12.27
C LYS A 85 -7.29 8.45 10.91
N LEU A 86 -6.54 9.49 10.58
CA LEU A 86 -6.65 10.18 9.30
C LEU A 86 -6.26 9.27 8.12
N GLN A 87 -5.19 8.49 8.25
CA GLN A 87 -4.80 7.51 7.24
C GLN A 87 -5.95 6.51 6.96
N ASN A 88 -6.61 6.02 8.01
CA ASN A 88 -7.75 5.11 7.90
C ASN A 88 -8.98 5.77 7.25
N GLN A 89 -9.26 7.04 7.57
CA GLN A 89 -10.33 7.80 6.93
C GLN A 89 -10.07 8.02 5.43
N LEU A 90 -8.79 8.20 5.06
CA LEU A 90 -8.34 8.41 3.69
C LEU A 90 -8.22 7.12 2.87
N LYS A 91 -8.59 5.96 3.40
CA LYS A 91 -8.53 4.69 2.66
C LYS A 91 -9.18 4.82 1.28
N PRO A 92 -8.48 4.46 0.18
CA PRO A 92 -8.98 4.75 -1.15
C PRO A 92 -10.22 3.93 -1.53
N ASN A 93 -11.39 4.57 -1.54
CA ASN A 93 -12.64 3.99 -2.04
C ASN A 93 -13.19 4.73 -3.28
N ASN A 94 -12.71 5.95 -3.55
CA ASN A 94 -12.99 6.73 -4.74
C ASN A 94 -11.72 7.44 -5.26
N SER A 95 -11.82 8.06 -6.45
CA SER A 95 -10.66 8.68 -7.11
C SER A 95 -10.08 9.85 -6.31
N LEU A 96 -10.91 10.65 -5.65
CA LEU A 96 -10.44 11.78 -4.84
C LEU A 96 -9.72 11.30 -3.57
N LYS A 97 -10.28 10.31 -2.86
CA LYS A 97 -9.61 9.71 -1.69
C LYS A 97 -8.27 9.10 -2.04
N LEU A 98 -8.15 8.40 -3.18
CA LEU A 98 -6.86 7.89 -3.64
C LEU A 98 -5.81 9.01 -3.77
N ARG A 99 -6.21 10.16 -4.33
CA ARG A 99 -5.32 11.32 -4.48
C ARG A 99 -5.00 11.97 -3.15
N LEU A 100 -5.97 12.10 -2.25
CA LEU A 100 -5.77 12.61 -0.89
C LEU A 100 -4.83 11.71 -0.07
N TRP A 101 -5.01 10.40 -0.16
CA TRP A 101 -4.17 9.39 0.48
C TRP A 101 -2.73 9.44 -0.02
N LEU A 102 -2.53 9.55 -1.34
CA LEU A 102 -1.20 9.78 -1.94
C LEU A 102 -0.59 11.09 -1.46
N SER A 103 -1.34 12.19 -1.50
CA SER A 103 -0.90 13.50 -1.03
C SER A 103 -0.47 13.46 0.44
N PHE A 104 -1.25 12.77 1.28
CA PHE A 104 -0.95 12.57 2.68
C PHE A 104 0.33 11.77 2.90
N TYR A 105 0.53 10.65 2.20
CA TYR A 105 1.77 9.88 2.25
C TYR A 105 3.00 10.74 1.94
N PHE A 106 2.97 11.47 0.82
CA PHE A 106 4.11 12.30 0.41
C PHE A 106 4.31 13.50 1.33
N HIS A 107 3.24 14.07 1.91
CA HIS A 107 3.36 15.09 2.94
C HIS A 107 4.11 14.53 4.17
N LEU A 108 3.65 13.41 4.74
CA LEU A 108 4.27 12.78 5.90
C LEU A 108 5.73 12.41 5.66
N ARG A 109 6.04 11.92 4.46
CA ARG A 109 7.42 11.62 4.06
C ARG A 109 8.30 12.87 4.06
N ARG A 110 7.84 13.98 3.46
CA ARG A 110 8.58 15.25 3.38
C ARG A 110 8.76 15.90 4.75
N SER A 111 7.74 15.81 5.62
CA SER A 111 7.78 16.35 6.97
C SER A 111 8.49 15.45 7.99
N ARG A 112 8.94 14.25 7.58
CA ARG A 112 9.56 13.23 8.44
C ARG A 112 8.64 12.76 9.59
N SER A 113 7.33 12.81 9.38
CA SER A 113 6.31 12.37 10.35
C SER A 113 5.83 10.93 10.10
N LEU A 114 6.47 10.22 9.18
CA LEU A 114 6.09 8.89 8.73
C LEU A 114 6.76 7.81 9.61
N ASN A 115 6.02 7.25 10.57
CA ASN A 115 6.50 6.19 11.46
C ASN A 115 6.22 4.77 10.92
N ASN A 116 6.71 3.73 11.60
CA ASN A 116 6.60 2.34 11.17
C ASN A 116 5.14 1.85 11.04
N ILE A 117 4.26 2.31 11.94
CA ILE A 117 2.82 1.98 11.89
C ILE A 117 2.18 2.54 10.62
N LEU A 118 2.40 3.84 10.35
CA LEU A 118 1.88 4.49 9.16
C LEU A 118 2.45 3.85 7.89
N LEU A 119 3.75 3.55 7.87
CA LEU A 119 4.42 2.87 6.76
C LEU A 119 3.80 1.50 6.47
N ALA A 120 3.59 0.67 7.50
CA ALA A 120 2.99 -0.64 7.36
C ALA A 120 1.56 -0.53 6.79
N ASN A 121 0.73 0.36 7.34
CA ASN A 121 -0.61 0.60 6.81
C ASN A 121 -0.60 1.05 5.35
N PHE A 122 0.32 1.96 4.97
CA PHE A 122 0.47 2.39 3.59
C PHE A 122 0.90 1.25 2.68
N ALA A 123 1.81 0.38 3.13
CA ALA A 123 2.32 -0.75 2.37
C ALA A 123 1.26 -1.85 2.15
N LEU A 124 0.44 -2.13 3.18
CA LEU A 124 -0.67 -3.09 3.11
C LEU A 124 -1.78 -2.58 2.19
N GLU A 125 -2.21 -1.34 2.36
CA GLU A 125 -3.25 -0.76 1.50
C GLU A 125 -2.77 -0.64 0.04
N LEU A 126 -1.48 -0.32 -0.19
CA LEU A 126 -0.89 -0.32 -1.54
C LEU A 126 -0.89 -1.72 -2.17
N LYS A 127 -0.67 -2.76 -1.37
CA LYS A 127 -0.75 -4.16 -1.82
C LYS A 127 -2.17 -4.51 -2.21
N GLU A 128 -3.14 -4.13 -1.39
CA GLU A 128 -4.55 -4.39 -1.66
C GLU A 128 -5.04 -3.66 -2.91
N LEU A 129 -4.63 -2.40 -3.11
CA LEU A 129 -4.96 -1.65 -4.33
C LEU A 129 -4.40 -2.33 -5.58
N ARG A 130 -3.15 -2.80 -5.53
CA ARG A 130 -2.53 -3.52 -6.65
C ARG A 130 -3.27 -4.81 -6.99
N ARG A 131 -3.81 -5.50 -5.97
CA ARG A 131 -4.54 -6.77 -6.12
C ARG A 131 -5.98 -6.56 -6.60
N SER A 132 -6.71 -5.64 -5.97
CA SER A 132 -8.15 -5.45 -6.16
C SER A 132 -8.52 -4.48 -7.28
N GLN A 133 -7.66 -3.49 -7.56
CA GLN A 133 -7.95 -2.38 -8.49
C GLN A 133 -6.72 -2.07 -9.38
N PRO A 134 -6.22 -3.05 -10.17
CA PRO A 134 -5.02 -2.88 -10.99
C PRO A 134 -5.17 -1.76 -12.03
N GLU A 135 -6.39 -1.46 -12.48
CA GLU A 135 -6.70 -0.38 -13.42
C GLU A 135 -6.39 1.02 -12.87
N LYS A 136 -6.35 1.17 -11.54
CA LYS A 136 -6.00 2.44 -10.89
C LYS A 136 -4.50 2.63 -10.72
N TRP A 137 -3.68 1.65 -11.13
CA TRP A 137 -2.23 1.70 -10.98
C TRP A 137 -1.61 2.81 -11.83
N SER A 138 -1.26 3.90 -11.17
CA SER A 138 -0.67 5.09 -11.79
C SER A 138 0.82 5.18 -11.50
N TYR A 139 1.53 6.04 -12.24
CA TYR A 139 2.92 6.35 -11.96
C TYR A 139 3.15 6.89 -10.53
N TYR A 140 2.15 7.54 -9.93
CA TYR A 140 2.22 8.00 -8.54
C TYR A 140 2.24 6.84 -7.54
N LEU A 141 1.42 5.81 -7.77
CA LEU A 141 1.42 4.59 -6.96
C LEU A 141 2.72 3.80 -7.16
N GLN A 142 3.22 3.73 -8.39
CA GLN A 142 4.54 3.16 -8.66
C GLN A 142 5.65 3.91 -7.92
N ASN A 143 5.62 5.26 -7.92
CA ASN A 143 6.58 6.07 -7.19
C ASN A 143 6.50 5.83 -5.68
N MET A 144 5.28 5.73 -5.14
CA MET A 144 5.07 5.38 -3.73
C MET A 144 5.66 4.00 -3.40
N LEU A 145 5.42 2.99 -4.23
CA LEU A 145 5.99 1.65 -4.08
C LEU A 145 7.53 1.70 -4.05
N GLN A 146 8.14 2.42 -5.00
CA GLN A 146 9.60 2.55 -5.06
C GLN A 146 10.19 3.29 -3.87
N ALA A 147 9.40 4.17 -3.26
CA ALA A 147 9.79 4.99 -2.12
C ALA A 147 9.73 4.22 -0.78
N LEU A 148 9.04 3.07 -0.72
CA LEU A 148 9.00 2.22 0.48
C LEU A 148 10.39 1.63 0.81
N PRO A 149 10.69 1.40 2.10
CA PRO A 149 11.83 0.57 2.50
C PRO A 149 11.81 -0.78 1.79
N ARG A 150 12.98 -1.28 1.38
CA ARG A 150 13.13 -2.56 0.65
C ARG A 150 12.25 -3.70 1.20
N PRO A 151 12.18 -3.94 2.53
CA PRO A 151 11.43 -5.06 3.09
C PRO A 151 9.91 -4.93 2.86
N LEU A 152 9.38 -3.73 3.08
CA LEU A 152 7.97 -3.41 2.81
C LEU A 152 7.69 -3.46 1.30
N ARG A 153 8.61 -2.94 0.47
CA ARG A 153 8.47 -2.99 -0.98
C ARG A 153 8.35 -4.43 -1.48
N ILE A 154 9.18 -5.36 -0.98
CA ILE A 154 9.09 -6.79 -1.28
C ILE A 154 7.72 -7.34 -0.85
N LEU A 155 7.31 -7.11 0.40
CA LEU A 155 6.01 -7.58 0.91
C LEU A 155 4.80 -7.08 0.09
N THR A 156 4.87 -5.83 -0.39
CA THR A 156 3.82 -5.19 -1.19
C THR A 156 3.81 -5.69 -2.64
N GLN A 157 4.96 -5.95 -3.25
CA GLN A 157 5.05 -6.22 -4.69
C GLN A 157 5.07 -7.69 -5.06
N SER A 158 5.56 -8.55 -4.17
CA SER A 158 5.87 -9.93 -4.48
C SER A 158 4.63 -10.81 -4.34
N ARG A 159 4.42 -11.67 -5.33
CA ARG A 159 3.42 -12.75 -5.28
C ARG A 159 3.92 -13.91 -4.43
N TRP A 160 5.19 -14.26 -4.63
CA TRP A 160 5.86 -15.33 -3.93
C TRP A 160 7.11 -14.79 -3.25
N LEU A 161 7.32 -15.22 -2.01
CA LEU A 161 8.49 -14.93 -1.21
C LEU A 161 9.33 -16.19 -1.07
N CYS A 162 10.64 -16.04 -0.95
CA CYS A 162 11.47 -17.04 -0.32
C CYS A 162 12.01 -16.50 1.00
N LEU A 163 12.07 -17.35 2.03
CA LEU A 163 12.60 -16.97 3.33
C LEU A 163 14.04 -17.47 3.40
N GLN A 164 14.97 -16.53 3.40
CA GLN A 164 16.40 -16.79 3.40
C GLN A 164 16.98 -16.50 4.78
N HIS A 165 17.78 -17.41 5.31
CA HIS A 165 18.48 -17.19 6.57
C HIS A 165 19.57 -16.13 6.39
N LYS A 166 19.55 -15.09 7.23
CA LYS A 166 20.36 -13.86 7.05
C LYS A 166 21.87 -14.12 6.98
N LYS A 167 22.38 -15.14 7.69
CA LYS A 167 23.82 -15.42 7.80
C LYS A 167 24.30 -16.52 6.84
N GLU A 168 23.52 -17.58 6.71
CA GLU A 168 23.98 -18.82 6.09
C GLU A 168 23.40 -19.03 4.68
N MET A 169 22.59 -18.08 4.20
CA MET A 169 22.00 -18.06 2.85
C MET A 169 21.12 -19.28 2.53
N PHE A 170 20.73 -20.07 3.54
CA PHE A 170 19.79 -21.17 3.42
C PHE A 170 18.37 -20.67 3.19
N TYR A 171 17.59 -21.43 2.44
CA TYR A 171 16.17 -21.19 2.24
C TYR A 171 15.36 -22.25 2.97
N VAL A 172 14.23 -21.84 3.55
CA VAL A 172 13.33 -22.77 4.26
C VAL A 172 12.28 -23.34 3.33
N THR A 173 12.11 -24.66 3.40
CA THR A 173 11.10 -25.41 2.65
C THR A 173 9.89 -25.79 3.52
N SER A 174 8.88 -26.39 2.89
CA SER A 174 7.65 -26.88 3.54
C SER A 174 7.91 -27.84 4.72
N GLY A 175 9.01 -28.59 4.72
CA GLY A 175 9.39 -29.50 5.81
C GLY A 175 10.08 -28.82 6.99
N TYR A 176 10.22 -27.48 6.98
CA TYR A 176 11.14 -26.75 7.85
C TYR A 176 12.61 -27.18 7.67
N HIS A 177 12.92 -27.73 6.49
CA HIS A 177 14.29 -28.07 6.10
C HIS A 177 14.98 -26.88 5.45
N LEU A 178 16.30 -26.93 5.43
CA LEU A 178 17.16 -25.91 4.85
C LEU A 178 17.72 -26.41 3.52
N GLU A 179 17.62 -25.58 2.50
CA GLU A 179 18.20 -25.83 1.18
C GLU A 179 19.15 -24.70 0.78
N LEU A 180 20.22 -25.05 0.04
CA LEU A 180 21.12 -24.08 -0.57
C LEU A 180 20.48 -23.54 -1.84
N GLY A 181 19.97 -22.31 -1.78
CA GLY A 181 19.19 -21.71 -2.87
C GLY A 181 17.71 -22.10 -2.83
N ALA A 182 16.88 -21.28 -3.46
CA ALA A 182 15.44 -21.56 -3.64
C ALA A 182 15.24 -22.37 -4.93
N ASN A 183 15.47 -23.68 -4.84
CA ASN A 183 15.57 -24.54 -6.03
C ASN A 183 14.29 -25.30 -6.39
N GLY A 184 13.27 -25.25 -5.52
CA GLY A 184 12.01 -25.96 -5.73
C GLY A 184 10.81 -25.17 -5.26
N ASP A 185 9.63 -25.57 -5.73
CA ASP A 185 8.36 -24.91 -5.44
C ASP A 185 8.12 -24.78 -3.94
N CYS A 186 8.54 -25.75 -3.14
CA CYS A 186 8.32 -25.76 -1.70
C CYS A 186 9.18 -24.73 -0.93
N SER A 187 10.07 -24.00 -1.61
CA SER A 187 10.76 -22.82 -1.07
C SER A 187 9.94 -21.53 -1.21
N LEU A 188 8.78 -21.58 -1.88
CA LEU A 188 7.90 -20.44 -2.12
C LEU A 188 6.85 -20.28 -1.01
N TRP A 189 6.66 -19.04 -0.59
CA TRP A 189 5.75 -18.65 0.49
C TRP A 189 4.84 -17.53 0.00
N ARG A 190 3.54 -17.69 0.23
CA ARG A 190 2.49 -16.72 -0.04
C ARG A 190 2.23 -15.90 1.23
N VAL A 191 2.00 -14.60 1.07
CA VAL A 191 1.55 -13.76 2.19
C VAL A 191 0.03 -13.72 2.22
N GLU A 192 -0.56 -14.09 3.34
CA GLU A 192 -1.97 -13.92 3.67
C GLU A 192 -2.11 -12.90 4.80
N GLU A 193 -3.09 -11.99 4.65
CA GLU A 193 -3.33 -10.96 5.64
C GLU A 193 -4.14 -11.54 6.81
N VAL A 194 -3.56 -11.47 8.01
CA VAL A 194 -4.28 -11.77 9.24
C VAL A 194 -4.77 -10.45 9.81
N LYS A 195 -6.06 -10.37 10.16
CA LYS A 195 -6.70 -9.12 10.59
C LYS A 195 -6.23 -8.57 11.94
N GLN A 196 -5.22 -9.15 12.58
CA GLN A 196 -4.77 -8.79 13.92
C GLN A 196 -3.33 -8.24 13.93
N ASP A 197 -3.18 -7.08 14.57
CA ASP A 197 -1.93 -6.54 15.13
C ASP A 197 -0.69 -6.59 14.23
N TYR A 198 -0.84 -6.26 12.94
CA TYR A 198 0.29 -6.18 11.99
C TYR A 198 1.03 -7.51 11.79
N LEU A 199 0.40 -8.62 12.16
CA LEU A 199 0.89 -9.96 11.88
C LEU A 199 0.45 -10.39 10.49
N LEU A 200 1.40 -10.87 9.69
CA LEU A 200 1.14 -11.47 8.39
C LEU A 200 1.41 -12.96 8.45
N LEU A 201 0.52 -13.74 7.84
CA LEU A 201 0.68 -15.18 7.68
C LEU A 201 1.47 -15.45 6.40
N LEU A 202 2.52 -16.25 6.51
CA LEU A 202 3.29 -16.79 5.41
C LEU A 202 2.89 -18.25 5.24
N VAL A 203 2.22 -18.59 4.15
CA VAL A 203 1.75 -19.95 3.84
C VAL A 203 2.64 -20.57 2.78
N ASN A 204 3.11 -21.79 3.03
CA ASN A 204 3.94 -22.49 2.06
C ASN A 204 3.11 -22.95 0.84
N SER A 205 3.70 -22.89 -0.35
CA SER A 205 3.07 -23.29 -1.62
C SER A 205 2.76 -24.80 -1.73
N CYS A 206 3.58 -25.67 -1.13
CA CYS A 206 3.44 -27.13 -1.23
C CYS A 206 2.58 -27.73 -0.11
N ASN A 207 2.48 -27.05 1.04
CA ASN A 207 1.73 -27.52 2.18
C ASN A 207 1.16 -26.34 2.98
N GLU A 208 -0.14 -26.10 2.86
CA GLU A 208 -0.80 -24.96 3.51
C GLU A 208 -0.85 -25.09 5.04
N GLU A 209 -0.67 -26.30 5.61
CA GLU A 209 -0.51 -26.51 7.05
C GLU A 209 0.86 -26.04 7.58
N ARG A 210 1.75 -25.62 6.68
CA ARG A 210 3.09 -25.12 6.98
C ARG A 210 3.08 -23.63 6.80
N TYR A 211 3.11 -22.94 7.93
CA TYR A 211 3.01 -21.51 7.96
C TYR A 211 3.90 -20.88 9.02
N PHE A 212 4.23 -19.61 8.79
CA PHE A 212 4.87 -18.73 9.74
C PHE A 212 4.07 -17.44 9.88
N PHE A 213 4.20 -16.77 11.01
CA PHE A 213 3.78 -15.40 11.18
C PHE A 213 5.01 -14.50 11.19
N ILE A 214 4.88 -13.33 10.60
CA ILE A 214 5.85 -12.23 10.71
C ILE A 214 5.13 -10.99 11.23
N ASN A 215 5.81 -10.19 12.03
CA ASN A 215 5.33 -8.86 12.39
C ASN A 215 5.91 -7.85 11.41
N ILE A 216 5.06 -7.18 10.62
CA ILE A 216 5.53 -6.19 9.62
C ILE A 216 6.12 -4.93 10.27
N LEU A 217 5.83 -4.67 11.55
CA LEU A 217 6.41 -3.55 12.31
C LEU A 217 7.84 -3.84 12.80
N GLU A 218 8.30 -5.07 12.67
CA GLU A 218 9.63 -5.48 13.11
C GLU A 218 10.71 -4.88 12.19
N ASP A 219 11.46 -3.91 12.71
CA ASP A 219 12.40 -3.09 11.92
C ASP A 219 13.87 -3.45 12.17
N TYR A 220 14.26 -4.67 11.78
CA TYR A 220 15.66 -5.11 11.87
C TYR A 220 16.32 -5.20 10.50
N GLN A 221 16.62 -4.05 9.89
CA GLN A 221 17.37 -3.97 8.62
C GLN A 221 16.78 -4.87 7.51
N GLY A 222 15.46 -5.10 7.53
CA GLY A 222 14.80 -6.00 6.59
C GLY A 222 14.90 -7.49 6.86
N SER A 223 15.03 -7.86 8.14
CA SER A 223 14.91 -9.25 8.58
C SER A 223 13.82 -9.40 9.62
N TYR A 224 13.17 -10.55 9.63
CA TYR A 224 12.01 -10.86 10.46
C TYR A 224 12.25 -12.13 11.26
N GLN A 225 11.60 -12.24 12.41
CA GLN A 225 11.42 -13.52 13.07
C GLN A 225 10.30 -14.30 12.39
N LEU A 226 10.53 -15.58 12.11
CA LEU A 226 9.51 -16.49 11.61
C LEU A 226 8.85 -17.18 12.80
N LEU A 227 7.68 -16.71 13.17
CA LEU A 227 6.95 -17.19 14.34
C LEU A 227 6.05 -18.36 13.94
N ARG A 228 6.00 -19.41 14.75
CA ARG A 228 5.08 -20.52 14.60
C ARG A 228 4.28 -20.66 15.88
N PRO A 229 2.97 -20.37 15.87
CA PRO A 229 2.13 -20.67 17.01
C PRO A 229 2.01 -22.19 17.12
N THR A 230 2.34 -22.71 18.30
CA THR A 230 1.94 -24.03 18.74
C THR A 230 0.87 -23.87 19.82
N SER A 231 0.11 -24.91 20.13
CA SER A 231 -1.00 -24.85 21.10
C SER A 231 -0.62 -24.33 22.49
N TYR A 232 0.67 -24.27 22.84
CA TYR A 232 1.15 -23.87 24.17
C TYR A 232 2.37 -22.92 24.17
N MET A 233 3.02 -22.67 23.02
CA MET A 233 4.20 -21.80 22.92
C MET A 233 4.25 -21.09 21.56
N ASN A 234 4.63 -19.81 21.56
CA ASN A 234 5.06 -19.15 20.34
C ASN A 234 6.56 -19.41 20.16
N ASN A 235 6.92 -20.10 19.09
CA ASN A 235 8.31 -20.42 18.76
C ASN A 235 8.79 -19.62 17.56
N THR A 236 10.05 -19.21 17.60
CA THR A 236 10.76 -18.66 16.45
C THR A 236 11.57 -19.75 15.77
N PHE A 237 11.55 -19.76 14.44
CA PHE A 237 12.37 -20.66 13.64
C PHE A 237 13.79 -20.11 13.50
N CYS A 238 14.78 -20.89 13.89
CA CYS A 238 16.18 -20.48 13.95
C CYS A 238 17.10 -21.50 13.27
N VAL A 239 18.30 -21.05 12.94
CA VAL A 239 19.36 -21.88 12.36
C VAL A 239 20.66 -21.65 13.14
N SER A 240 21.35 -22.75 13.43
CA SER A 240 22.70 -22.73 13.98
C SER A 240 23.54 -23.79 13.29
N LYS A 241 24.64 -23.38 12.64
CA LYS A 241 25.58 -24.28 11.95
C LYS A 241 24.86 -25.17 10.92
N GLY A 242 23.93 -24.60 10.15
CA GLY A 242 23.14 -25.33 9.15
C GLY A 242 22.09 -26.30 9.71
N VAL A 243 21.81 -26.27 11.02
CA VAL A 243 20.73 -27.05 11.63
C VAL A 243 19.58 -26.13 12.00
N ALA A 244 18.40 -26.42 11.47
CA ALA A 244 17.17 -25.72 11.79
C ALA A 244 16.53 -26.26 13.09
N TYR A 245 16.01 -25.36 13.92
CA TYR A 245 15.29 -25.70 15.15
C TYR A 245 14.30 -24.60 15.54
N PHE A 246 13.40 -24.92 16.46
CA PHE A 246 12.47 -23.97 17.05
C PHE A 246 12.95 -23.55 18.44
N ARG A 247 12.87 -22.25 18.76
CA ARG A 247 13.17 -21.70 20.08
C ARG A 247 12.00 -20.85 20.57
N GLU A 248 11.69 -20.89 21.85
CA GLU A 248 10.66 -20.02 22.44
C GLU A 248 11.00 -18.54 22.22
N ILE A 249 10.00 -17.71 21.88
CA ILE A 249 10.20 -16.27 21.64
C ILE A 249 10.87 -15.58 22.83
N SER A 250 10.53 -15.96 24.06
CA SER A 250 11.09 -15.40 25.31
C SER A 250 12.62 -15.57 25.41
N GLN A 251 13.18 -16.54 24.69
CA GLN A 251 14.60 -16.86 24.68
C GLN A 251 15.34 -16.27 23.47
N VAL A 252 14.63 -15.57 22.57
CA VAL A 252 15.19 -14.95 21.38
C VAL A 252 15.38 -13.45 21.64
N SER A 253 16.62 -13.04 21.85
CA SER A 253 16.95 -11.62 21.89
C SER A 253 16.86 -11.00 20.49
N GLU A 254 16.62 -9.70 20.45
CA GLU A 254 16.57 -8.92 19.21
C GLU A 254 17.83 -9.06 18.32
N GLY A 255 19.00 -9.25 18.95
CA GLY A 255 20.28 -9.44 18.28
C GLY A 255 20.58 -10.88 17.83
N ASP A 256 19.68 -11.85 18.06
CA ASP A 256 19.92 -13.24 17.70
C ASP A 256 19.77 -13.46 16.19
N MET A 257 20.87 -13.23 15.48
CA MET A 257 20.98 -13.38 14.04
C MET A 257 20.69 -14.79 13.53
N GLY A 258 20.78 -15.82 14.39
CA GLY A 258 20.40 -17.19 14.05
C GLY A 258 18.90 -17.37 13.88
N CYS A 259 18.08 -16.43 14.36
CA CYS A 259 16.63 -16.47 14.27
C CYS A 259 16.07 -15.42 13.30
N ARG A 260 16.92 -14.82 12.46
CA ARG A 260 16.55 -13.72 11.54
C ARG A 260 16.49 -14.20 10.09
N TRP A 261 15.37 -13.89 9.44
CA TRP A 261 15.08 -14.28 8.08
C TRP A 261 14.88 -13.07 7.19
N GLN A 262 15.52 -13.07 6.03
CA GLN A 262 15.30 -12.11 4.96
C GLN A 262 14.18 -12.62 4.06
N LEU A 263 13.28 -11.72 3.69
CA LEU A 263 12.27 -11.98 2.67
C LEU A 263 12.82 -11.55 1.33
N ASN A 264 12.85 -12.47 0.38
CA ASN A 264 13.24 -12.19 -1.00
C ASN A 264 12.06 -12.39 -1.93
N ASP A 265 11.97 -11.54 -2.95
CA ASP A 265 11.02 -11.75 -4.05
C ASP A 265 11.46 -12.97 -4.85
N CYS A 266 10.60 -13.98 -4.91
CA CYS A 266 10.80 -15.19 -5.68
C CYS A 266 9.71 -15.39 -6.74
N SER A 267 8.98 -14.32 -7.06
CA SER A 267 7.88 -14.36 -8.03
C SER A 267 8.34 -14.70 -9.45
N TYR A 268 9.65 -14.58 -9.74
CA TYR A 268 10.25 -14.93 -11.02
C TYR A 268 10.67 -16.40 -11.13
N LEU A 269 10.71 -17.14 -10.02
CA LEU A 269 11.05 -18.56 -10.07
C LEU A 269 9.99 -19.27 -10.91
N PRO A 270 10.39 -20.13 -11.87
CA PRO A 270 9.46 -20.77 -12.78
C PRO A 270 8.48 -21.58 -11.96
N SER A 271 7.24 -21.13 -11.92
CA SER A 271 6.13 -21.90 -11.40
C SER A 271 5.76 -23.03 -12.38
N ARG A 272 6.69 -23.55 -13.20
CA ARG A 272 6.42 -24.62 -14.18
C ARG A 272 6.48 -26.03 -13.60
N LEU A 273 6.57 -26.15 -12.27
CA LEU A 273 6.14 -27.31 -11.51
C LEU A 273 4.72 -27.11 -10.91
N LEU A 274 3.99 -26.07 -11.34
CA LEU A 274 2.54 -25.91 -11.10
C LEU A 274 1.78 -27.06 -11.78
N GLY A 275 1.59 -28.14 -11.03
CA GLY A 275 0.42 -28.98 -11.17
C GLY A 275 -0.81 -28.13 -10.88
N VAL A 276 -1.30 -27.43 -11.91
CA VAL A 276 -2.69 -27.01 -11.94
C VAL A 276 -3.51 -28.30 -11.86
N LYS A 277 -4.11 -28.55 -10.71
CA LYS A 277 -5.38 -29.25 -10.64
C LYS A 277 -6.49 -28.20 -10.63
#